data_AF-A0A6L6A3H6-F1
#
_entry.id   AF-A0A6L6A3H6-F1
#
_cell.length_a   1.000
_cell.length_b   1.000
_cell.length_c   1.000
_cell.angle_alpha   90.00
_cell.angle_beta   90.00
_cell.angle_gamma   90.00
#
_symmetry.space_group_name_H-M   'P 1'
#
loop_
_entity.id
_entity.type
_entity.pdbx_description
1 polymer ?
#
loop_
_entity_poly.entity_id
_entity_poly.type
_entity_poly.pdbx_seq_one_letter_code
_entity_poly.pdbx_strand_id
1 'polypeptide(L)'
;MIAQAASGLAGVTIGDDGSIDVDLSLIDPEAPLDDERLSSDAWVGLRAFLTAVADRDGPVKVSLTGPVTLGIALWGAGIEIDLAFRIAGHAVRARIERLVDHVLSRVPQAQVVVFLDEPAMGSLTDEGFPIGPNDGIDLVSSAMAVVESKAITGLHCCTAVDYRLLLSTGPRILSVPVDDRIAKHSGLVGDYLDRGGWIAWGAVPTDGPIGTSVDRLWRRLSTVWCDLANEGCDPLLLRTNAIITPVCGLAQHGVTQAEQVMEHTSRLAERLQGQAAGTRISVGA
;
A
#
# COMPACT_ATOMS: atom_id res chain seq x y z
N MET A 1 -8.15 -1.03 9.68
CA MET A 1 -7.18 -1.83 8.89
C MET A 1 -6.76 -3.09 9.63
N ILE A 2 -6.24 -3.00 10.86
CA ILE A 2 -5.81 -4.18 11.62
C ILE A 2 -6.96 -5.16 11.87
N ALA A 3 -8.12 -4.67 12.31
CA ALA A 3 -9.34 -5.45 12.46
C ALA A 3 -9.69 -6.30 11.22
N GLN A 4 -9.51 -5.73 10.02
CA GLN A 4 -9.75 -6.44 8.76
C GLN A 4 -8.75 -7.56 8.52
N ALA A 5 -7.47 -7.33 8.81
CA ALA A 5 -6.44 -8.35 8.66
C ALA A 5 -6.53 -9.46 9.72
N ALA A 6 -6.97 -9.11 10.94
CA ALA A 6 -7.13 -10.03 12.06
C ALA A 6 -8.47 -10.80 12.07
N SER A 7 -9.51 -10.31 11.37
CA SER A 7 -10.85 -10.91 11.35
C SER A 7 -10.84 -12.39 10.95
N GLY A 8 -11.34 -13.29 11.80
CA GLY A 8 -11.40 -14.73 11.53
C GLY A 8 -10.11 -15.50 11.87
N LEU A 9 -9.16 -14.88 12.57
CA LEU A 9 -8.06 -15.60 13.23
C LEU A 9 -8.59 -16.42 14.42
N ALA A 10 -8.07 -17.64 14.58
CA ALA A 10 -8.41 -18.47 15.73
C ALA A 10 -8.02 -17.77 17.04
N GLY A 11 -8.95 -17.73 18.00
CA GLY A 11 -8.76 -17.07 19.30
C GLY A 11 -8.70 -15.54 19.26
N VAL A 12 -9.00 -14.90 18.13
CA VAL A 12 -9.02 -13.43 18.02
C VAL A 12 -10.44 -12.93 17.75
N THR A 13 -10.91 -12.01 18.59
CA THR A 13 -12.19 -11.31 18.42
C THR A 13 -11.96 -9.83 18.18
N ILE A 14 -12.77 -9.24 17.31
CA ILE A 14 -12.73 -7.81 17.01
C ILE A 14 -13.94 -7.15 17.65
N GLY A 15 -13.70 -6.20 18.55
CA GLY A 15 -14.75 -5.38 19.16
C GLY A 15 -15.34 -4.36 18.17
N ASP A 16 -16.52 -3.82 18.48
CA ASP A 16 -17.20 -2.81 17.66
C ASP A 16 -16.38 -1.52 17.48
N ASP A 17 -15.51 -1.21 18.45
CA ASP A 17 -14.56 -0.10 18.43
C ASP A 17 -13.26 -0.42 17.66
N GLY A 18 -13.14 -1.64 17.13
CA GLY A 18 -11.96 -2.13 16.44
C GLY A 18 -10.85 -2.65 17.34
N SER A 19 -11.09 -2.75 18.66
CA SER A 19 -10.19 -3.43 19.60
C SER A 19 -10.01 -4.90 19.25
N ILE A 20 -8.87 -5.46 19.66
CA ILE A 20 -8.51 -6.86 19.43
C ILE A 20 -8.44 -7.53 20.78
N ASP A 21 -9.35 -8.48 21.00
CA ASP A 21 -9.34 -9.34 22.16
C ASP A 21 -8.81 -10.72 21.78
N VAL A 22 -7.90 -11.25 22.60
CA VAL A 22 -7.23 -12.52 22.35
C VAL A 22 -7.54 -13.52 23.46
N ASP A 23 -8.13 -14.65 23.09
CA ASP A 23 -8.16 -15.85 23.92
C ASP A 23 -6.94 -16.72 23.57
N LEU A 24 -5.89 -16.59 24.38
CA LEU A 24 -4.63 -17.32 24.22
C LEU A 24 -4.80 -18.85 24.23
N SER A 25 -5.87 -19.38 24.81
CA SER A 25 -6.12 -20.83 24.83
C SER A 25 -6.63 -21.37 23.49
N LEU A 26 -7.09 -20.50 22.61
CA LEU A 26 -7.66 -20.81 21.30
C LEU A 26 -6.77 -20.37 20.13
N ILE A 27 -5.63 -19.73 20.40
CA ILE A 27 -4.67 -19.32 19.37
C ILE A 27 -4.07 -20.57 18.72
N ASP A 28 -4.18 -20.66 17.39
CA ASP A 28 -3.56 -21.68 16.58
C ASP A 28 -2.94 -21.04 15.32
N PRO A 29 -1.60 -21.08 15.16
CA PRO A 29 -0.92 -20.48 14.01
C PRO A 29 -1.19 -21.20 12.67
N GLU A 30 -1.67 -22.43 12.70
CA GLU A 30 -1.96 -23.23 11.51
C GLU A 30 -3.46 -23.31 11.22
N ALA A 31 -4.31 -22.74 12.07
CA ALA A 31 -5.74 -22.72 11.85
C ALA A 31 -6.09 -21.89 10.60
N PRO A 32 -6.99 -22.39 9.74
CA PRO A 32 -7.48 -21.61 8.61
C PRO A 32 -8.28 -20.41 9.11
N LEU A 33 -8.25 -19.34 8.32
CA LEU A 33 -9.05 -18.16 8.59
C LEU A 33 -10.55 -18.46 8.38
N ASP A 34 -11.38 -18.21 9.40
CA ASP A 34 -12.82 -18.54 9.43
C ASP A 34 -13.68 -17.67 8.48
N ASP A 35 -13.15 -16.54 7.99
CA ASP A 35 -13.85 -15.67 7.03
C ASP A 35 -13.43 -15.97 5.58
N GLU A 36 -13.82 -17.15 5.07
CA GLU A 36 -13.50 -17.57 3.69
C GLU A 36 -14.07 -16.63 2.61
N ARG A 37 -15.22 -16.01 2.88
CA ARG A 37 -15.96 -15.22 1.89
C ARG A 37 -15.80 -13.70 2.04
N LEU A 38 -14.93 -13.25 2.95
CA LEU A 38 -14.79 -11.82 3.26
C LEU A 38 -16.16 -11.18 3.56
N SER A 39 -16.95 -11.92 4.35
CA SER A 39 -18.37 -11.69 4.57
C SER A 39 -18.66 -10.97 5.88
N SER A 40 -17.70 -10.94 6.81
CA SER A 40 -17.80 -10.16 8.04
C SER A 40 -17.93 -8.66 7.79
N ASP A 41 -18.34 -7.90 8.80
CA ASP A 41 -18.50 -6.44 8.72
C ASP A 41 -17.19 -5.71 8.45
N ALA A 42 -16.04 -6.34 8.77
CA ALA A 42 -14.72 -5.82 8.44
C ALA A 42 -14.49 -5.62 6.93
N TRP A 43 -15.31 -6.23 6.07
CA TRP A 43 -15.20 -6.18 4.61
C TRP A 43 -16.34 -5.40 3.93
N VAL A 44 -17.20 -4.71 4.69
CA VAL A 44 -18.33 -3.95 4.11
C VAL A 44 -17.86 -2.93 3.07
N GLY A 45 -16.76 -2.23 3.35
CA GLY A 45 -16.16 -1.26 2.42
C GLY A 45 -15.67 -1.91 1.12
N LEU A 46 -15.05 -3.09 1.20
CA LEU A 46 -14.62 -3.85 0.02
C LEU A 46 -15.83 -4.25 -0.83
N ARG A 47 -16.89 -4.80 -0.21
CA ARG A 47 -18.08 -5.25 -0.95
C ARG A 47 -18.80 -4.09 -1.64
N ALA A 48 -18.93 -2.96 -0.97
CA ALA A 48 -19.48 -1.73 -1.55
C ALA A 48 -18.61 -1.23 -2.72
N PHE A 49 -17.29 -1.22 -2.55
CA PHE A 49 -16.35 -0.83 -3.60
C PHE A 49 -16.44 -1.74 -4.84
N LEU A 50 -16.42 -3.06 -4.65
CA LEU A 50 -16.52 -4.01 -5.77
C LEU A 50 -17.86 -3.93 -6.51
N THR A 51 -18.94 -3.59 -5.80
CA THR A 51 -20.23 -3.30 -6.42
C THR A 51 -20.15 -2.04 -7.30
N ALA A 52 -19.48 -0.99 -6.82
CA ALA A 52 -19.32 0.26 -7.55
C ALA A 52 -18.39 0.14 -8.79
N VAL A 53 -17.47 -0.83 -8.80
CA VAL A 53 -16.53 -1.06 -9.92
C VAL A 53 -16.82 -2.32 -10.73
N ALA A 54 -18.02 -2.89 -10.63
CA ALA A 54 -18.38 -4.17 -11.27
C ALA A 54 -18.13 -4.21 -12.79
N ASP A 55 -18.35 -3.08 -13.47
CA ASP A 55 -18.18 -2.96 -14.93
C ASP A 55 -16.80 -2.43 -15.35
N ARG A 56 -15.84 -2.35 -14.42
CA ARG A 56 -14.52 -1.78 -14.71
C ARG A 56 -13.63 -2.77 -15.49
N ASP A 57 -13.05 -2.29 -16.58
CA ASP A 57 -12.13 -3.02 -17.47
C ASP A 57 -10.66 -2.56 -17.33
N GLY A 58 -10.40 -1.64 -16.38
CA GLY A 58 -9.08 -1.11 -16.07
C GLY A 58 -8.57 -1.56 -14.69
N PRO A 59 -7.49 -0.92 -14.19
CA PRO A 59 -6.92 -1.26 -12.90
C PRO A 59 -7.90 -1.06 -11.74
N VAL A 60 -7.95 -2.04 -10.84
CA VAL A 60 -8.67 -2.00 -9.56
C VAL A 60 -7.65 -2.16 -8.44
N LYS A 61 -7.53 -1.13 -7.60
CA LYS A 61 -6.64 -1.16 -6.43
C LYS A 61 -7.40 -1.62 -5.20
N VAL A 62 -6.85 -2.60 -4.49
CA VAL A 62 -7.25 -2.98 -3.13
C VAL A 62 -6.04 -2.95 -2.20
N SER A 63 -6.27 -2.84 -0.89
CA SER A 63 -5.22 -2.80 0.12
C SER A 63 -5.52 -3.76 1.28
N LEU A 64 -4.46 -4.24 1.93
CA LEU A 64 -4.50 -5.07 3.13
C LEU A 64 -3.39 -4.65 4.09
N THR A 65 -3.60 -4.71 5.40
CA THR A 65 -2.51 -4.55 6.38
C THR A 65 -1.46 -5.65 6.20
N GLY A 66 -0.19 -5.28 6.13
CA GLY A 66 0.91 -6.23 5.97
C GLY A 66 1.26 -6.99 7.26
N PRO A 67 2.10 -8.04 7.12
CA PRO A 67 2.39 -8.98 8.21
C PRO A 67 3.20 -8.38 9.36
N VAL A 68 4.06 -7.39 9.13
CA VAL A 68 4.85 -6.77 10.19
C VAL A 68 3.94 -5.95 11.09
N THR A 69 3.09 -5.11 10.51
CA THR A 69 2.10 -4.31 11.25
C THR A 69 1.07 -5.17 11.97
N LEU A 70 0.58 -6.23 11.33
CA LEU A 70 -0.31 -7.18 12.00
C LEU A 70 0.40 -7.90 13.16
N GLY A 71 1.65 -8.33 12.98
CA GLY A 71 2.45 -8.98 14.02
C GLY A 71 2.63 -8.09 15.26
N ILE A 72 2.94 -6.80 15.06
CA ILE A 72 3.02 -5.81 16.14
C ILE A 72 1.69 -5.69 16.88
N ALA A 73 0.57 -5.66 16.17
CA ALA A 73 -0.75 -5.54 16.80
C ALA A 73 -1.10 -6.79 17.62
N LEU A 74 -0.81 -7.99 17.10
CA LEU A 74 -1.04 -9.26 17.80
C LEU A 74 -0.14 -9.39 19.04
N TRP A 75 1.12 -8.99 18.93
CA TRP A 75 2.04 -8.93 20.07
C TRP A 75 1.53 -7.94 21.14
N GLY A 76 1.09 -6.75 20.72
CA GLY A 76 0.48 -5.76 21.60
C GLY A 76 -0.82 -6.23 22.28
N ALA A 77 -1.52 -7.19 21.67
CA ALA A 77 -2.69 -7.85 22.24
C ALA A 77 -2.35 -9.03 23.19
N GLY A 78 -1.06 -9.28 23.44
CA GLY A 78 -0.59 -10.25 24.42
C GLY A 78 -0.14 -11.60 23.86
N ILE A 79 -0.11 -11.77 22.54
CA ILE A 79 0.48 -12.98 21.92
C ILE A 79 2.00 -12.91 22.04
N GLU A 80 2.63 -14.06 22.34
CA GLU A 80 4.08 -14.20 22.36
C GLU A 80 4.70 -13.77 21.02
N ILE A 81 5.88 -13.15 21.05
CA ILE A 81 6.46 -12.42 19.91
C ILE A 81 6.64 -13.31 18.67
N ASP A 82 7.28 -14.47 18.79
CA ASP A 82 7.55 -15.37 17.67
C ASP A 82 6.24 -15.93 17.11
N LEU A 83 5.29 -16.24 18.01
CA LEU A 83 3.96 -16.70 17.63
C LEU A 83 3.15 -15.61 16.90
N ALA A 84 3.21 -14.36 17.36
CA ALA A 84 2.46 -13.24 16.78
C ALA A 84 2.87 -12.98 15.32
N PHE A 85 4.18 -12.92 15.04
CA PHE A 85 4.68 -12.72 13.68
C PHE A 85 4.48 -13.94 12.78
N ARG A 86 4.52 -15.16 13.34
CA ARG A 86 4.16 -16.39 12.60
C ARG A 86 2.69 -16.36 12.16
N ILE A 87 1.77 -16.08 13.08
CA ILE A 87 0.34 -15.94 12.79
C ILE A 87 0.13 -14.85 11.75
N ALA A 88 0.72 -13.67 11.94
CA ALA A 88 0.57 -12.55 11.02
C ALA A 88 1.05 -12.90 9.60
N GLY A 89 2.22 -13.53 9.47
CA GLY A 89 2.76 -13.97 8.19
C GLY A 89 1.86 -14.99 7.48
N HIS A 90 1.31 -15.97 8.21
CA HIS A 90 0.33 -16.92 7.65
C HIS A 90 -0.97 -16.22 7.24
N ALA A 91 -1.52 -15.40 8.13
CA ALA A 91 -2.79 -14.74 7.94
C ALA A 91 -2.81 -13.80 6.75
N VAL A 92 -1.77 -12.96 6.59
CA VAL A 92 -1.71 -12.01 5.46
C VAL A 92 -1.56 -12.76 4.14
N ARG A 93 -0.73 -13.81 4.07
CA ARG A 93 -0.60 -14.65 2.85
C ARG A 93 -1.94 -15.25 2.44
N ALA A 94 -2.63 -15.91 3.37
CA ALA A 94 -3.94 -16.49 3.08
C ALA A 94 -4.97 -15.39 2.72
N ARG A 95 -4.90 -14.22 3.36
CA ARG A 95 -5.87 -13.14 3.12
C ARG A 95 -5.67 -12.44 1.80
N ILE A 96 -4.43 -12.14 1.42
CA ILE A 96 -4.14 -11.42 0.18
C ILE A 96 -4.52 -12.27 -1.03
N GLU A 97 -4.29 -13.58 -0.99
CA GLU A 97 -4.78 -14.53 -2.01
C GLU A 97 -6.31 -14.49 -2.11
N ARG A 98 -7.03 -14.62 -0.98
CA ARG A 98 -8.49 -14.55 -0.94
C ARG A 98 -9.03 -13.21 -1.44
N LEU A 99 -8.37 -12.11 -1.09
CA LEU A 99 -8.75 -10.77 -1.52
C LEU A 99 -8.63 -10.63 -3.04
N VAL A 100 -7.50 -11.04 -3.61
CA VAL A 100 -7.27 -11.00 -5.07
C VAL A 100 -8.26 -11.91 -5.80
N ASP A 101 -8.47 -13.14 -5.33
CA ASP A 101 -9.43 -14.07 -5.93
C ASP A 101 -10.87 -13.53 -5.82
N HIS A 102 -11.23 -12.88 -4.72
CA HIS A 102 -12.54 -12.27 -4.57
C HIS A 102 -12.74 -11.11 -5.55
N VAL A 103 -11.74 -10.22 -5.72
CA VAL A 103 -11.78 -9.14 -6.69
C VAL A 103 -11.97 -9.70 -8.11
N LEU A 104 -11.17 -10.69 -8.50
CA LEU A 104 -11.25 -11.32 -9.82
C LEU A 104 -12.58 -12.06 -10.04
N SER A 105 -13.19 -12.62 -9.00
CA SER A 105 -14.51 -13.25 -9.10
C SER A 105 -15.64 -12.23 -9.34
N ARG A 106 -15.47 -10.99 -8.87
CA ARG A 106 -16.48 -9.92 -8.96
C ARG A 106 -16.26 -9.01 -10.15
N VAL A 107 -15.00 -8.80 -10.55
CA VAL A 107 -14.59 -7.94 -11.64
C VAL A 107 -13.57 -8.69 -12.52
N PRO A 108 -13.99 -9.69 -13.30
CA PRO A 108 -13.07 -10.61 -13.99
C PRO A 108 -12.15 -9.95 -15.02
N GLN A 109 -12.52 -8.77 -15.53
CA GLN A 109 -11.74 -8.02 -16.51
C GLN A 109 -10.74 -7.05 -15.85
N ALA A 110 -10.77 -6.90 -14.52
CA ALA A 110 -9.91 -5.95 -13.84
C ALA A 110 -8.45 -6.43 -13.83
N GLN A 111 -7.54 -5.50 -14.06
CA GLN A 111 -6.15 -5.67 -13.66
C GLN A 111 -6.04 -5.37 -12.16
N VAL A 112 -5.81 -6.40 -11.35
CA VAL A 112 -5.76 -6.22 -9.89
C VAL A 112 -4.41 -5.63 -9.48
N VAL A 113 -4.47 -4.55 -8.72
CA VAL A 113 -3.34 -3.96 -8.02
C VAL A 113 -3.60 -4.12 -6.52
N VAL A 114 -2.72 -4.80 -5.81
CA VAL A 114 -2.89 -5.06 -4.38
C VAL A 114 -1.75 -4.45 -3.59
N PHE A 115 -2.09 -3.64 -2.58
CA PHE A 115 -1.11 -3.01 -1.70
C PHE A 115 -1.09 -3.69 -0.34
N LEU A 116 0.12 -3.91 0.17
CA LEU A 116 0.33 -4.11 1.60
C LEU A 116 0.59 -2.75 2.26
N ASP A 117 -0.16 -2.45 3.31
CA ASP A 117 0.00 -1.25 4.12
C ASP A 117 0.78 -1.62 5.39
N GLU A 118 1.99 -1.08 5.53
CA GLU A 118 2.98 -1.44 6.55
C GLU A 118 3.53 -0.23 7.33
N PRO A 119 2.71 0.48 8.12
CA PRO A 119 3.20 1.57 8.97
C PRO A 119 4.29 1.13 9.97
N ALA A 120 4.27 -0.12 10.44
CA ALA A 120 5.26 -0.62 11.40
C ALA A 120 6.67 -0.76 10.80
N MET A 121 6.80 -0.87 9.47
CA MET A 121 8.10 -0.90 8.80
C MET A 121 8.92 0.37 9.04
N GLY A 122 8.28 1.51 9.33
CA GLY A 122 8.99 2.76 9.65
C GLY A 122 9.83 2.71 10.91
N SER A 123 9.53 1.78 11.83
CA SER A 123 10.28 1.58 13.08
C SER A 123 11.10 0.29 13.09
N LEU A 124 11.19 -0.43 11.96
CA LEU A 124 11.83 -1.75 11.89
C LEU A 124 13.32 -1.74 12.29
N THR A 125 14.00 -0.61 12.13
CA THR A 125 15.41 -0.43 12.52
C THR A 125 15.59 0.21 13.90
N ASP A 126 14.50 0.56 14.59
CA ASP A 126 14.57 1.17 15.90
C ASP A 126 15.07 0.15 16.93
N GLU A 127 15.86 0.62 17.89
CA GLU A 127 16.33 -0.22 18.98
C GLU A 127 15.13 -0.74 19.79
N GLY A 128 15.06 -2.06 19.98
CA GLY A 128 13.95 -2.69 20.69
C GLY A 128 12.73 -3.01 19.81
N PHE A 129 12.81 -2.82 18.48
CA PHE A 129 11.80 -3.38 17.59
C PHE A 129 11.78 -4.91 17.71
N PRO A 130 10.59 -5.55 17.78
CA PRO A 130 10.42 -6.98 18.03
C PRO A 130 11.21 -7.95 17.14
N ILE A 131 11.37 -7.64 15.87
CA ILE A 131 12.01 -8.53 14.89
C ILE A 131 13.15 -7.81 14.15
N GLY A 132 14.07 -8.58 13.59
CA GLY A 132 15.17 -8.01 12.80
C GLY A 132 14.70 -7.45 11.45
N PRO A 133 15.44 -6.49 10.85
CA PRO A 133 15.09 -5.95 9.54
C PRO A 133 14.95 -6.99 8.43
N ASN A 134 15.79 -8.02 8.43
CA ASN A 134 15.71 -9.10 7.44
C ASN A 134 14.42 -9.92 7.61
N ASP A 135 14.03 -10.24 8.85
CA ASP A 135 12.79 -10.98 9.11
C ASP A 135 11.56 -10.18 8.67
N GLY A 136 11.56 -8.87 8.93
CA GLY A 136 10.50 -7.97 8.45
C GLY A 136 10.42 -7.90 6.92
N ILE A 137 11.58 -7.80 6.25
CA ILE A 137 11.66 -7.82 4.79
C ILE A 137 11.12 -9.14 4.23
N ASP A 138 11.54 -10.26 4.80
CA ASP A 138 11.16 -11.61 4.36
C ASP A 138 9.66 -11.86 4.54
N LEU A 139 9.07 -11.40 5.66
CA LEU A 139 7.63 -11.48 5.89
C LEU A 139 6.83 -10.74 4.82
N VAL A 140 7.17 -9.49 4.54
CA VAL A 140 6.46 -8.66 3.55
C VAL A 140 6.66 -9.20 2.13
N SER A 141 7.90 -9.57 1.78
CA SER A 141 8.23 -10.13 0.47
C SER A 141 7.47 -11.44 0.22
N SER A 142 7.47 -12.35 1.21
CA SER A 142 6.73 -13.62 1.13
C SER A 142 5.22 -13.41 0.99
N ALA A 143 4.67 -12.38 1.63
CA ALA A 143 3.25 -12.04 1.52
C ALA A 143 2.87 -11.47 0.14
N MET A 144 3.76 -10.72 -0.52
CA MET A 144 3.52 -10.27 -1.89
C MET A 144 3.68 -11.41 -2.90
N ALA A 145 4.70 -12.25 -2.73
CA ALA A 145 5.07 -13.32 -3.65
C ALA A 145 3.91 -14.30 -3.97
N VAL A 146 3.03 -14.57 -2.99
CA VAL A 146 1.90 -15.51 -3.18
C VAL A 146 0.89 -15.05 -4.23
N VAL A 147 0.82 -13.75 -4.56
CA VAL A 147 -0.17 -13.19 -5.50
C VAL A 147 0.45 -12.59 -6.76
N GLU A 148 1.77 -12.61 -6.93
CA GLU A 148 2.45 -11.97 -8.08
C GLU A 148 1.99 -12.50 -9.45
N SER A 149 1.51 -13.75 -9.50
CA SER A 149 0.97 -14.34 -10.74
C SER A 149 -0.42 -13.83 -11.13
N LYS A 150 -1.15 -13.20 -10.19
CA LYS A 150 -2.55 -12.77 -10.36
C LYS A 150 -2.76 -11.26 -10.19
N ALA A 151 -1.85 -10.57 -9.51
CA ALA A 151 -1.97 -9.15 -9.19
C ALA A 151 -0.62 -8.44 -9.21
N ILE A 152 -0.65 -7.13 -9.50
CA ILE A 152 0.51 -6.26 -9.32
C ILE A 152 0.59 -5.87 -7.85
N THR A 153 1.71 -6.19 -7.21
CA THR A 153 1.93 -5.92 -5.79
C THR A 153 2.50 -4.53 -5.57
N GLY A 154 1.99 -3.85 -4.55
CA GLY A 154 2.51 -2.58 -4.09
C GLY A 154 2.71 -2.55 -2.58
N LEU A 155 3.53 -1.60 -2.14
CA LEU A 155 3.83 -1.38 -0.73
C LEU A 155 3.61 0.08 -0.37
N HIS A 156 2.90 0.30 0.73
CA HIS A 156 2.68 1.62 1.31
C HIS A 156 3.11 1.64 2.77
N CYS A 157 3.85 2.67 3.14
CA CYS A 157 4.24 2.96 4.51
C CYS A 157 3.99 4.44 4.76
N CYS A 158 3.06 4.78 5.65
CA CYS A 158 2.71 6.16 5.94
C CYS A 158 3.67 6.84 6.94
N THR A 159 4.53 6.07 7.60
CA THR A 159 5.56 6.54 8.53
C THR A 159 6.87 6.84 7.81
N ALA A 160 7.74 7.63 8.44
CA ALA A 160 9.10 7.83 7.94
C ALA A 160 9.85 6.49 7.97
N VAL A 161 10.49 6.13 6.86
CA VAL A 161 11.16 4.83 6.70
C VAL A 161 12.34 4.96 5.75
N ASP A 162 13.37 4.13 5.95
CA ASP A 162 14.44 3.98 4.96
C ASP A 162 13.90 3.23 3.73
N TYR A 163 13.87 3.90 2.57
CA TYR A 163 13.40 3.31 1.33
C TYR A 163 14.20 2.08 0.89
N ARG A 164 15.44 1.89 1.38
CA ARG A 164 16.20 0.65 1.19
C ARG A 164 15.43 -0.56 1.72
N LEU A 165 14.82 -0.44 2.90
CA LEU A 165 14.07 -1.52 3.52
C LEU A 165 12.85 -1.86 2.68
N LEU A 166 12.07 -0.84 2.30
CA LEU A 166 10.86 -1.04 1.50
C LEU A 166 11.17 -1.65 0.13
N LEU A 167 12.18 -1.13 -0.56
CA LEU A 167 12.60 -1.66 -1.88
C LEU A 167 13.15 -3.08 -1.79
N SER A 168 13.79 -3.44 -0.67
CA SER A 168 14.29 -4.81 -0.44
C SER A 168 13.18 -5.84 -0.32
N THR A 169 11.95 -5.43 -0.01
CA THR A 169 10.78 -6.35 -0.01
C THR A 169 10.31 -6.73 -1.42
N GLY A 170 10.77 -6.03 -2.46
CA GLY A 170 10.49 -6.34 -3.86
C GLY A 170 9.11 -5.92 -4.42
N PRO A 171 8.50 -4.79 -4.02
CA PRO A 171 7.19 -4.40 -4.56
C PRO A 171 7.33 -3.99 -6.04
N ARG A 172 6.27 -4.19 -6.83
CA ARG A 172 6.20 -3.60 -8.19
C ARG A 172 5.78 -2.15 -8.22
N ILE A 173 5.05 -1.71 -7.20
CA ILE A 173 4.67 -0.31 -7.02
C ILE A 173 5.03 0.13 -5.59
N LEU A 174 5.88 1.14 -5.46
CA LEU A 174 6.21 1.74 -4.17
C LEU A 174 5.40 3.01 -3.97
N SER A 175 4.63 3.12 -2.89
CA SER A 175 3.99 4.38 -2.51
C SER A 175 4.96 5.27 -1.75
N VAL A 176 5.11 6.51 -2.24
CA VAL A 176 6.10 7.47 -1.75
C VAL A 176 5.43 8.83 -1.55
N PRO A 177 5.50 9.45 -0.34
CA PRO A 177 5.10 10.83 -0.17
C PRO A 177 5.99 11.77 -0.98
N VAL A 178 5.42 12.86 -1.50
CA VAL A 178 6.22 13.85 -2.25
C VAL A 178 6.99 14.73 -1.27
N ASP A 179 8.19 14.32 -0.87
CA ASP A 179 9.09 15.14 -0.04
C ASP A 179 10.56 14.87 -0.35
N ASP A 180 11.44 15.71 0.19
CA ASP A 180 12.86 15.73 -0.15
C ASP A 180 13.63 14.49 0.34
N ARG A 181 13.02 13.62 1.17
CA ARG A 181 13.71 12.43 1.71
C ARG A 181 14.01 11.43 0.60
N ILE A 182 13.09 11.24 -0.35
CA ILE A 182 13.28 10.29 -1.46
C ILE A 182 14.50 10.67 -2.33
N ALA A 183 14.81 11.96 -2.46
CA ALA A 183 15.95 12.45 -3.23
C ALA A 183 17.30 11.92 -2.69
N LYS A 184 17.40 11.68 -1.37
CA LYS A 184 18.58 11.07 -0.74
C LYS A 184 18.81 9.60 -1.12
N HIS A 185 17.81 8.97 -1.76
CA HIS A 185 17.85 7.60 -2.23
C HIS A 185 17.79 7.53 -3.77
N SER A 186 18.19 8.60 -4.48
CA SER A 186 18.15 8.72 -5.95
C SER A 186 18.73 7.50 -6.67
N GLY A 187 19.92 7.03 -6.30
CA GLY A 187 20.54 5.86 -6.93
C GLY A 187 19.69 4.59 -6.81
N LEU A 188 19.05 4.36 -5.64
CA LEU A 188 18.15 3.21 -5.44
C LEU A 188 16.84 3.37 -6.21
N VAL A 189 16.34 4.59 -6.30
CA VAL A 189 15.13 4.92 -7.04
C VAL A 189 15.35 4.75 -8.55
N GLY A 190 16.49 5.21 -9.08
CA GLY A 190 16.88 5.03 -10.48
C GLY A 190 16.97 3.54 -10.81
N ASP A 191 17.76 2.79 -10.06
CA ASP A 191 17.90 1.34 -10.17
C ASP A 191 16.54 0.60 -10.12
N TYR A 192 15.63 1.05 -9.25
CA TYR A 192 14.29 0.49 -9.12
C TYR A 192 13.43 0.76 -10.37
N LEU A 193 13.44 2.00 -10.87
CA LEU A 193 12.71 2.38 -12.08
C LEU A 193 13.26 1.66 -13.32
N ASP A 194 14.58 1.52 -13.44
CA ASP A 194 15.25 0.83 -14.55
C ASP A 194 14.87 -0.66 -14.63
N ARG A 195 14.60 -1.29 -13.47
CA ARG A 195 14.06 -2.65 -13.37
C ARG A 195 12.55 -2.75 -13.61
N GLY A 196 11.92 -1.69 -14.12
CA GLY A 196 10.50 -1.60 -14.41
C GLY A 196 9.63 -1.34 -13.19
N GLY A 197 10.20 -0.86 -12.08
CA GLY A 197 9.45 -0.42 -10.91
C GLY A 197 8.58 0.80 -11.19
N TRP A 198 7.52 0.95 -10.40
CA TRP A 198 6.59 2.08 -10.46
C TRP A 198 6.53 2.81 -9.13
N ILE A 199 6.30 4.13 -9.16
CA ILE A 199 6.12 4.94 -7.96
C ILE A 199 4.70 5.50 -7.91
N ALA A 200 3.99 5.21 -6.83
CA ALA A 200 2.75 5.87 -6.47
C ALA A 200 3.05 7.11 -5.61
N TRP A 201 3.07 8.27 -6.25
CA TRP A 201 3.38 9.55 -5.63
C TRP A 201 2.18 10.07 -4.83
N GLY A 202 2.34 10.09 -3.51
CA GLY A 202 1.44 10.72 -2.54
C GLY A 202 1.48 12.24 -2.66
N ALA A 203 0.97 12.76 -3.78
CA ALA A 203 1.10 14.16 -4.17
C ALA A 203 0.00 15.05 -3.59
N VAL A 204 -1.12 14.47 -3.16
CA VAL A 204 -2.24 15.20 -2.55
C VAL A 204 -2.23 14.96 -1.04
N PRO A 205 -2.01 16.00 -0.21
CA PRO A 205 -2.12 15.88 1.24
C PRO A 205 -3.52 15.42 1.65
N THR A 206 -3.58 14.56 2.67
CA THR A 206 -4.84 14.16 3.32
C THR A 206 -5.09 14.95 4.60
N ASP A 207 -4.08 15.65 5.11
CA ASP A 207 -4.12 16.48 6.29
C ASP A 207 -4.02 17.97 5.93
N GLY A 208 -4.69 18.80 6.73
CA GLY A 208 -4.66 20.24 6.57
C GLY A 208 -5.35 20.77 5.31
N PRO A 209 -5.19 22.08 5.02
CA PRO A 209 -5.85 22.73 3.89
C PRO A 209 -5.15 22.41 2.56
N ILE A 210 -5.88 21.78 1.63
CA ILE A 210 -5.37 21.36 0.32
C ILE A 210 -5.46 22.49 -0.73
N GLY A 211 -6.23 23.54 -0.43
CA GLY A 211 -6.46 24.67 -1.32
C GLY A 211 -7.39 24.32 -2.49
N THR A 212 -7.56 25.28 -3.41
CA THR A 212 -8.49 25.18 -4.55
C THR A 212 -7.80 24.84 -5.89
N SER A 213 -6.48 25.02 -5.98
CA SER A 213 -5.69 24.73 -7.19
C SER A 213 -4.62 23.67 -6.93
N VAL A 214 -4.41 22.81 -7.93
CA VAL A 214 -3.38 21.78 -7.95
C VAL A 214 -1.99 22.31 -8.32
N ASP A 215 -1.84 23.59 -8.68
CA ASP A 215 -0.56 24.14 -9.19
C ASP A 215 0.58 24.06 -8.18
N ARG A 216 0.28 24.26 -6.89
CA ARG A 216 1.28 24.12 -5.82
C ARG A 216 1.71 22.67 -5.67
N LEU A 217 0.75 21.74 -5.72
CA LEU A 217 1.02 20.30 -5.61
C LEU A 217 1.86 19.82 -6.81
N TRP A 218 1.49 20.27 -8.02
CA TRP A 218 2.24 19.99 -9.24
C TRP A 218 3.68 20.52 -9.18
N ARG A 219 3.88 21.77 -8.74
CA ARG A 219 5.22 22.35 -8.59
C ARG A 219 6.07 21.56 -7.59
N ARG A 220 5.48 21.15 -6.46
CA ARG A 220 6.17 20.33 -5.45
C ARG A 220 6.62 19.00 -6.04
N LEU A 221 5.71 18.28 -6.71
CA LEU A 221 6.02 17.01 -7.39
C LEU A 221 7.10 17.19 -8.47
N SER A 222 6.97 18.22 -9.30
CA SER A 222 7.95 18.52 -10.35
C SER A 222 9.33 18.84 -9.79
N THR A 223 9.40 19.50 -8.64
CA THR A 223 10.67 19.81 -7.96
C THR A 223 11.37 18.53 -7.53
N VAL A 224 10.65 17.62 -6.85
CA VAL A 224 11.20 16.32 -6.45
C VAL A 224 11.69 15.52 -7.65
N TRP A 225 10.96 15.51 -8.77
CA TRP A 225 11.42 14.86 -10.00
C TRP A 225 12.66 15.52 -10.61
N CYS A 226 12.77 16.85 -10.55
CA CYS A 226 13.98 17.55 -11.02
C CYS A 226 15.18 17.19 -10.15
N ASP A 227 15.00 17.14 -8.83
CA ASP A 227 16.07 16.78 -7.90
C ASP A 227 16.52 15.33 -8.14
N LEU A 228 15.58 14.38 -8.26
CA LEU A 228 15.90 12.99 -8.61
C LEU A 228 16.62 12.86 -9.96
N ALA A 229 16.21 13.64 -10.98
CA ALA A 229 16.84 13.63 -12.28
C ALA A 229 18.26 14.22 -12.26
N ASN A 230 18.46 15.31 -11.50
CA ASN A 230 19.79 15.91 -11.30
C ASN A 230 20.75 14.95 -10.60
N GLU A 231 20.21 14.07 -9.75
CA GLU A 231 20.94 13.01 -9.05
C GLU A 231 21.02 11.69 -9.86
N GLY A 232 20.62 11.70 -11.15
CA GLY A 232 20.87 10.62 -12.09
C GLY A 232 19.70 9.69 -12.43
N CYS A 233 18.49 9.94 -11.90
CA CYS A 233 17.30 9.17 -12.32
C CYS A 233 16.85 9.55 -13.74
N ASP A 234 16.35 8.59 -14.52
CA ASP A 234 15.77 8.90 -15.84
C ASP A 234 14.50 9.77 -15.70
N PRO A 235 14.50 11.01 -16.21
CA PRO A 235 13.35 11.91 -16.15
C PRO A 235 12.12 11.39 -16.90
N LEU A 236 12.29 10.53 -17.89
CA LEU A 236 11.19 9.88 -18.60
C LEU A 236 10.50 8.86 -17.67
N LEU A 237 11.27 7.96 -17.07
CA LEU A 237 10.75 6.93 -16.16
C LEU A 237 10.05 7.52 -14.93
N LEU A 238 10.58 8.62 -14.37
CA LEU A 238 9.94 9.35 -13.28
C LEU A 238 8.50 9.81 -13.60
N ARG A 239 8.17 9.99 -14.89
CA ARG A 239 6.84 10.41 -15.36
C ARG A 239 6.02 9.27 -15.95
N THR A 240 6.65 8.32 -16.65
CA THR A 240 5.94 7.23 -17.32
C THR A 240 5.63 6.05 -16.41
N ASN A 241 6.39 5.88 -15.32
CA ASN A 241 6.20 4.82 -14.33
C ASN A 241 5.66 5.42 -13.02
N ALA A 242 4.71 6.34 -13.15
CA ALA A 242 4.16 7.11 -12.05
C ALA A 242 2.65 6.94 -11.93
N ILE A 243 2.18 6.85 -10.69
CA ILE A 243 0.77 6.91 -10.30
C ILE A 243 0.61 8.09 -9.36
N ILE A 244 -0.44 8.89 -9.51
CA ILE A 244 -0.77 9.97 -8.56
C ILE A 244 -1.76 9.43 -7.53
N THR A 245 -1.44 9.62 -6.25
CA THR A 245 -2.31 9.22 -5.14
C THR A 245 -2.43 10.34 -4.10
N PRO A 246 -3.44 10.28 -3.23
CA PRO A 246 -3.35 10.92 -1.93
C PRO A 246 -2.15 10.36 -1.14
N VAL A 247 -1.68 11.11 -0.14
CA VAL A 247 -0.55 10.70 0.70
C VAL A 247 -0.89 9.53 1.63
N CYS A 248 -2.16 9.40 2.03
CA CYS A 248 -2.65 8.33 2.90
C CYS A 248 -4.12 8.00 2.59
N GLY A 249 -4.71 7.06 3.32
CA GLY A 249 -6.13 6.73 3.23
C GLY A 249 -7.05 7.86 3.72
N LEU A 250 -8.31 7.81 3.29
CA LEU A 250 -9.34 8.83 3.59
C LEU A 250 -10.39 8.36 4.60
N ALA A 251 -10.09 7.32 5.38
CA ALA A 251 -11.06 6.66 6.26
C ALA A 251 -11.57 7.57 7.41
N GLN A 252 -10.84 8.63 7.75
CA GLN A 252 -11.16 9.55 8.85
C GLN A 252 -11.70 10.89 8.36
N HIS A 253 -12.11 10.96 7.10
CA HIS A 253 -12.52 12.19 6.43
C HIS A 253 -14.01 12.16 6.11
N GLY A 254 -14.66 13.32 6.21
CA GLY A 254 -16.03 13.48 5.71
C GLY A 254 -16.08 13.37 4.18
N VAL A 255 -17.24 12.98 3.63
CA VAL A 255 -17.43 12.74 2.19
C VAL A 255 -16.95 13.91 1.34
N THR A 256 -17.34 15.15 1.67
CA THR A 256 -16.93 16.35 0.92
C THR A 256 -15.42 16.55 0.87
N GLN A 257 -14.72 16.26 1.97
CA GLN A 257 -13.27 16.37 2.01
C GLN A 257 -12.61 15.26 1.19
N ALA A 258 -13.13 14.04 1.26
CA ALA A 258 -12.66 12.92 0.45
C ALA A 258 -12.85 13.18 -1.05
N GLU A 259 -14.01 13.71 -1.46
CA GLU A 259 -14.29 14.12 -2.83
C GLU A 259 -13.29 15.18 -3.32
N GLN A 260 -13.02 16.21 -2.51
CA GLN A 260 -12.06 17.25 -2.85
C GLN A 260 -10.63 16.69 -3.03
N VAL A 261 -10.19 15.78 -2.15
CA VAL A 261 -8.88 15.11 -2.28
C VAL A 261 -8.82 14.31 -3.57
N MET A 262 -9.87 13.55 -3.88
CA MET A 262 -9.91 12.71 -5.07
C MET A 262 -10.00 13.52 -6.36
N GLU A 263 -10.71 14.65 -6.36
CA GLU A 263 -10.74 15.60 -7.48
C GLU A 263 -9.34 16.16 -7.78
N HIS A 264 -8.62 16.62 -6.75
CA HIS A 264 -7.24 17.10 -6.92
C HIS A 264 -6.29 16.00 -7.40
N THR A 265 -6.50 14.77 -6.93
CA THR A 265 -5.76 13.59 -7.38
C THR A 265 -5.99 13.35 -8.88
N SER A 266 -7.24 13.40 -9.35
CA SER A 266 -7.59 13.25 -10.77
C SER A 266 -6.95 14.35 -11.63
N ARG A 267 -7.09 15.61 -11.22
CA ARG A 267 -6.53 16.75 -11.96
C ARG A 267 -5.00 16.68 -12.10
N LEU A 268 -4.29 16.21 -11.06
CA LEU A 268 -2.85 15.98 -11.15
C LEU A 268 -2.51 14.79 -12.07
N ALA A 269 -3.28 13.71 -12.00
CA ALA A 269 -3.10 12.56 -12.88
C ALA A 269 -3.31 12.90 -14.35
N GLU A 270 -4.35 13.67 -14.68
CA GLU A 270 -4.62 14.19 -16.03
C GLU A 270 -3.46 15.07 -16.54
N ARG A 271 -2.94 15.94 -15.69
CA ARG A 271 -1.78 16.79 -16.03
C ARG A 271 -0.52 15.96 -16.30
N LEU A 272 -0.28 14.91 -15.51
CA LEU A 272 0.81 13.97 -15.75
C LEU A 272 0.64 13.22 -17.07
N GLN A 273 -0.55 12.69 -17.35
CA GLN A 273 -0.85 12.00 -18.60
C GLN A 273 -0.60 12.87 -19.83
N GLY A 274 -1.04 14.15 -19.79
CA GLY A 274 -0.78 15.11 -20.86
C GLY A 274 0.72 15.32 -21.13
N GLN A 275 1.55 15.40 -20.09
CA GLN A 275 3.01 15.52 -20.26
C GLN A 275 3.67 14.23 -20.74
N ALA A 276 3.26 13.08 -20.22
CA ALA A 276 3.82 11.79 -20.62
C ALA A 276 3.52 11.48 -22.10
N ALA A 277 2.31 11.79 -22.57
CA ALA A 277 1.94 11.66 -23.98
C ALA A 277 2.79 12.58 -24.88
N GLY A 278 2.96 13.85 -24.51
CA GLY A 278 3.81 14.79 -25.26
C GLY A 278 5.28 14.38 -25.32
N THR A 279 5.81 13.79 -24.25
CA THR A 279 7.21 13.35 -24.18
C THR A 279 7.47 12.13 -25.07
N ARG A 280 6.53 11.16 -25.13
CA ARG A 280 6.65 9.99 -26.02
C ARG A 280 6.63 10.37 -27.51
N ILE A 281 5.87 11.41 -27.87
CA ILE A 281 5.80 11.89 -29.26
C ILE A 281 7.13 12.55 -29.68
N SER A 282 7.76 13.32 -28.78
CA SER A 282 9.03 14.02 -29.08
C SER A 282 10.27 13.12 -29.14
N VAL A 283 10.23 11.93 -28.53
CA VAL A 283 11.34 10.94 -28.58
C VAL A 283 11.20 9.99 -29.78
N GLY A 284 9.99 9.86 -30.33
CA GLY A 284 9.70 9.03 -31.51
C GLY A 284 9.76 9.76 -32.86
N ALA A 285 10.14 11.04 -32.88
CA ALA A 285 10.30 11.88 -34.07
C ALA A 285 11.78 12.22 -34.31
#